data_AF-A0A822A3W9-F1
#
_entry.id   AF-A0A822A3W9-F1
#
_cell.length_a   1.000
_cell.length_b   1.000
_cell.length_c   1.000
_cell.angle_alpha   90.00
_cell.angle_beta   90.00
_cell.angle_gamma   90.00
#
_symmetry.space_group_name_H-M   'P 1'
#
loop_
_entity.id
_entity.type
_entity.pdbx_description
1 polymer ?
#
loop_
_entity_poly.entity_id
_entity_poly.type
_entity_poly.pdbx_seq_one_letter_code
_entity_poly.pdbx_strand_id
1 'polypeptide(L)'
;MAIHALNPPRTSSDIGTVSHISDAVNEPNDNTMENAYMHPVMRDPKPIIWIPQDNLGIAADEVQQTRASGLDISMSTDGARFNEKKNIEIDGAPPDYVRTAE
;
A
#
# COMPACT_ATOMS: atom_id res chain seq x y z
N MET A 1 -6.70 -47.64 21.68
CA MET A 1 -6.65 -46.88 20.40
C MET A 1 -8.09 -46.57 20.00
N ALA A 2 -8.55 -45.34 20.23
CA ALA A 2 -9.90 -44.89 19.87
C ALA A 2 -9.75 -43.77 18.83
N ILE A 3 -10.22 -44.03 17.62
CA ILE A 3 -10.13 -43.12 16.47
C ILE A 3 -11.35 -42.20 16.43
N HIS A 4 -11.08 -40.91 16.55
CA HIS A 4 -11.72 -39.76 15.90
C HIS A 4 -13.27 -39.73 15.86
N ALA A 5 -13.87 -38.98 16.79
CA ALA A 5 -15.26 -38.56 16.72
C ALA A 5 -15.46 -37.57 15.56
N LEU A 6 -16.30 -37.93 14.60
CA LEU A 6 -16.78 -37.04 13.54
C LEU A 6 -17.73 -36.01 14.13
N ASN A 7 -17.42 -34.72 13.92
CA ASN A 7 -18.29 -33.61 14.26
C ASN A 7 -19.55 -33.65 13.34
N PRO A 8 -20.78 -33.44 13.84
CA PRO A 8 -21.98 -33.45 13.00
C PRO A 8 -21.99 -32.29 11.99
N PRO A 9 -22.70 -32.43 10.85
CA PRO A 9 -22.79 -31.38 9.83
C PRO A 9 -23.44 -30.13 10.42
N ARG A 10 -22.77 -28.98 10.28
CA ARG A 10 -23.33 -27.69 10.71
C ARG A 10 -24.59 -27.40 9.89
N THR A 11 -25.70 -27.18 10.58
CA THR A 11 -26.99 -26.80 9.99
C THR A 11 -26.91 -25.40 9.39
N SER A 12 -27.52 -25.22 8.22
CA SER A 12 -27.46 -24.03 7.34
C SER A 12 -28.23 -22.80 7.87
N SER A 13 -28.19 -22.52 9.17
CA SER A 13 -28.95 -21.41 9.79
C SER A 13 -28.10 -20.39 10.53
N ASP A 14 -26.77 -20.42 10.38
CA ASP A 14 -25.84 -19.52 11.08
C ASP A 14 -24.87 -18.80 10.11
N ILE A 15 -25.34 -18.50 8.90
CA ILE A 15 -24.67 -17.52 8.03
C ILE A 15 -25.20 -16.16 8.44
N GLY A 16 -24.52 -15.53 9.40
CA GLY A 16 -24.68 -14.11 9.68
C GLY A 16 -24.61 -13.32 8.38
N THR A 17 -25.57 -12.44 8.19
CA THR A 17 -25.73 -11.52 7.06
C THR A 17 -24.39 -11.09 6.49
N VAL A 18 -24.06 -11.60 5.31
CA VAL A 18 -22.95 -11.09 4.50
C VAL A 18 -23.42 -9.71 4.06
N SER A 19 -22.92 -8.67 4.72
CA SER A 19 -23.16 -7.29 4.33
C SER A 19 -22.77 -7.14 2.86
N HIS A 20 -23.81 -6.97 2.04
CA HIS A 20 -23.82 -6.48 0.67
C HIS A 20 -22.45 -5.96 0.17
N ILE A 21 -21.65 -6.84 -0.43
CA ILE A 21 -20.61 -6.43 -1.36
C ILE A 21 -21.35 -5.91 -2.58
N SER A 22 -21.70 -4.61 -2.54
CA SER A 22 -22.02 -3.87 -3.74
C SER A 22 -20.75 -3.77 -4.55
N ASP A 23 -20.52 -4.78 -5.40
CA ASP A 23 -19.68 -4.65 -6.57
C ASP A 23 -20.35 -3.59 -7.44
N ALA A 24 -19.98 -2.33 -7.22
CA ALA A 24 -20.24 -1.29 -8.18
C ALA A 24 -19.45 -1.69 -9.45
N VAL A 25 -20.11 -2.41 -10.35
CA VAL A 25 -19.69 -2.54 -11.74
C VAL A 25 -19.78 -1.12 -12.28
N ASN A 26 -18.69 -0.38 -12.14
CA ASN A 26 -18.54 0.89 -12.82
C ASN A 26 -18.55 0.52 -14.31
N GLU A 27 -19.52 1.04 -15.07
CA GLU A 27 -19.50 0.88 -16.52
C GLU A 27 -18.11 1.35 -16.99
N PRO A 28 -17.39 0.56 -17.80
CA PRO A 28 -16.07 0.97 -18.23
C PRO A 28 -16.24 2.25 -19.04
N ASN A 29 -15.90 3.39 -18.43
CA ASN A 29 -15.75 4.65 -19.14
C ASN A 29 -14.86 4.38 -20.36
N ASP A 30 -15.14 4.96 -21.53
CA ASP A 30 -14.39 4.67 -22.77
C ASP A 30 -12.86 4.83 -22.62
N ASN A 31 -12.40 5.69 -21.69
CA ASN A 31 -10.98 5.84 -21.32
C ASN A 31 -10.36 4.62 -20.59
N THR A 32 -11.17 3.77 -19.97
CA THR A 32 -10.73 2.58 -19.22
C THR A 32 -10.31 1.45 -20.16
N MET A 33 -10.88 1.36 -21.36
CA MET A 33 -10.51 0.34 -22.35
C MET A 33 -9.17 0.66 -23.04
N GLU A 34 -8.93 1.93 -23.39
CA GLU A 34 -7.68 2.37 -24.03
C GLU A 34 -6.45 2.13 -23.14
N ASN A 35 -6.59 2.37 -21.83
CA ASN A 35 -5.53 2.17 -20.85
C ASN A 35 -5.49 0.78 -20.20
N ALA A 36 -6.43 -0.12 -20.53
CA ALA A 36 -6.52 -1.46 -19.92
C ALA A 36 -5.27 -2.32 -20.20
N TYR A 37 -4.60 -2.08 -21.34
CA TYR A 37 -3.41 -2.82 -21.77
C TYR A 37 -2.11 -2.04 -21.56
N MET A 38 -2.18 -0.79 -21.08
CA MET A 38 -1.00 0.04 -20.83
C MET A 38 -0.34 -0.36 -19.51
N HIS A 39 0.98 -0.55 -19.53
CA HIS A 39 1.73 -0.93 -18.33
C HIS A 39 1.64 0.19 -17.26
N PRO A 40 1.43 -0.11 -15.98
CA PRO A 40 1.26 0.88 -14.90
C PRO A 40 2.32 1.99 -14.89
N VAL A 41 3.58 1.62 -15.14
CA VAL A 41 4.73 2.55 -15.21
C VAL A 41 4.55 3.69 -16.22
N MET A 42 3.72 3.52 -17.25
CA MET A 42 3.48 4.55 -18.27
C MET A 42 2.34 5.51 -17.90
N ARG A 43 1.45 5.11 -16.99
CA ARG A 43 0.23 5.85 -16.65
C ARG A 43 0.29 6.47 -15.25
N ASP A 44 0.93 5.78 -14.31
CA ASP A 44 0.95 6.18 -12.92
C ASP A 44 2.09 7.19 -12.70
N PRO A 45 1.93 8.15 -11.77
CA PRO A 45 3.03 9.02 -11.37
C PRO A 45 4.25 8.20 -10.97
N LYS A 46 5.43 8.75 -11.24
CA LYS A 46 6.68 8.11 -10.86
C LYS A 46 6.70 7.85 -9.34
N PRO A 47 6.96 6.61 -8.89
CA PRO A 47 6.91 6.27 -7.48
C PRO A 47 8.01 7.00 -6.69
N ILE A 48 7.73 7.26 -5.41
CA ILE A 48 8.68 7.87 -4.48
C ILE A 48 9.12 6.80 -3.48
N ILE A 49 10.43 6.60 -3.31
CA ILE A 49 10.95 5.71 -2.27
C ILE A 49 10.82 6.41 -0.92
N TRP A 50 10.01 5.83 -0.04
CA TRP A 50 9.78 6.35 1.30
C TRP A 50 10.59 5.57 2.33
N ILE A 51 11.57 6.21 2.94
CA ILE A 51 12.50 5.59 3.89
C ILE A 51 12.34 6.29 5.24
N PRO A 52 12.01 5.60 6.33
CA PRO A 52 11.89 6.24 7.64
C PRO A 52 13.20 6.87 8.08
N GLN A 53 13.12 8.05 8.71
CA GLN A 53 14.29 8.70 9.28
C GLN A 53 14.86 7.88 10.44
N ASP A 54 16.16 7.57 10.37
CA ASP A 54 16.91 6.91 11.41
C ASP A 54 17.76 7.91 12.22
N ASN A 55 18.27 7.45 13.36
CA ASN A 55 19.11 8.25 14.25
C ASN A 55 20.60 8.28 13.87
N LEU A 56 21.04 7.43 12.93
CA LEU A 56 22.41 7.40 12.42
C LEU A 56 22.60 8.35 11.24
N GLY A 57 21.52 8.86 10.66
CA GLY A 57 21.52 9.76 9.50
C GLY A 57 21.61 9.05 8.15
N ILE A 58 21.55 7.72 8.13
CA ILE A 58 21.75 6.92 6.90
C ILE A 58 20.68 7.24 5.85
N ALA A 59 19.42 7.37 6.26
CA ALA A 59 18.32 7.70 5.38
C ALA A 59 18.48 9.10 4.76
N ALA A 60 18.96 10.07 5.55
CA ALA A 60 19.21 11.43 5.06
C ALA A 60 20.39 11.45 4.06
N ASP A 61 21.47 10.72 4.38
CA ASP A 61 22.62 10.58 3.50
C ASP A 61 22.25 9.90 2.18
N GLU A 62 21.40 8.87 2.22
CA GLU A 62 20.95 8.15 1.02
C GLU A 62 20.12 9.06 0.08
N VAL A 63 19.22 9.87 0.67
CA VAL A 63 18.46 10.89 -0.08
C VAL A 63 19.40 11.90 -0.73
N GLN A 64 20.41 12.37 0.01
CA GLN A 64 21.38 13.33 -0.52
C GLN A 64 22.25 12.72 -1.62
N GLN A 65 22.79 11.51 -1.41
CA GLN A 65 23.64 10.83 -2.38
C GLN A 65 22.88 10.53 -3.68
N THR A 66 21.63 10.06 -3.60
CA THR A 66 20.87 9.80 -4.81
C THR A 66 20.50 11.07 -5.55
N ARG A 67 20.16 12.16 -4.86
CA ARG A 67 19.99 13.48 -5.52
C ARG A 67 21.26 13.94 -6.22
N ALA A 68 22.43 13.67 -5.62
CA ALA A 68 23.73 14.01 -6.22
C ALA A 68 24.14 13.09 -7.37
N SER A 69 23.63 11.86 -7.42
CA SER A 69 23.94 10.88 -8.47
C SER A 69 23.47 11.30 -9.87
N GLY A 70 22.53 12.25 -9.95
CA GLY A 70 21.89 12.67 -11.20
C GLY A 70 20.91 11.65 -11.76
N LEU A 71 20.66 10.54 -11.05
CA LEU A 71 19.59 9.62 -11.37
C LEU A 71 18.25 10.29 -11.11
N ASP A 72 17.31 10.09 -12.03
CA ASP A 72 15.93 10.47 -11.80
C ASP A 72 15.29 9.45 -10.85
N ILE A 73 15.57 9.56 -9.55
CA ILE A 73 14.96 8.75 -8.48
C ILE A 73 14.46 9.69 -7.38
N SER A 74 13.18 9.56 -7.05
CA SER A 74 12.53 10.39 -6.03
C SER A 74 12.55 9.65 -4.69
N MET A 75 13.08 10.28 -3.65
CA MET A 75 13.10 9.72 -2.29
C MET A 75 12.73 10.76 -1.24
N SER A 76 12.07 10.33 -0.17
CA SER A 76 11.73 11.17 0.98
C SER A 76 11.73 10.37 2.28
N THR A 77 12.00 11.07 3.39
CA THR A 77 11.87 10.56 4.77
C THR A 77 10.72 11.21 5.52
N ASP A 78 9.93 12.07 4.86
CA ASP A 78 8.93 12.90 5.52
C ASP A 78 7.81 12.04 6.11
N GLY A 79 7.45 12.30 7.37
CA GLY A 79 6.32 11.65 8.03
C GLY A 79 6.55 10.20 8.47
N ALA A 80 7.77 9.66 8.39
CA ALA A 80 8.13 8.36 8.97
C ALA A 80 9.48 8.43 9.68
N ARG A 81 9.57 7.86 10.88
CA ARG A 81 10.81 7.79 11.68
C ARG A 81 10.93 6.47 12.43
N PHE A 82 12.14 6.08 12.78
CA PHE A 82 12.38 5.00 13.74
C PHE A 82 12.31 5.52 15.18
N ASN A 83 11.72 4.73 16.08
CA ASN A 83 11.80 4.96 17.51
C ASN A 83 12.98 4.21 18.16
N GLU A 84 13.20 4.43 19.45
CA GLU A 84 14.29 3.80 20.22
C GLU A 84 14.21 2.26 20.21
N LYS A 85 13.02 1.70 20.03
CA LYS A 85 12.77 0.25 19.93
C LYS A 85 12.90 -0.29 18.51
N LYS A 86 13.37 0.53 17.55
CA LYS A 86 13.50 0.21 16.12
C LYS A 86 12.19 -0.11 15.42
N ASN A 87 11.06 0.36 15.97
CA ASN A 87 9.78 0.34 15.26
C ASN A 87 9.62 1.62 14.45
N ILE A 88 8.83 1.54 13.37
CA ILE A 88 8.50 2.70 12.55
C ILE A 88 7.30 3.42 13.17
N GLU A 89 7.44 4.72 13.39
CA GLU A 89 6.38 5.66 13.76
C GLU A 89 6.06 6.52 12.55
N ILE A 90 4.77 6.64 12.22
CA ILE A 90 4.26 7.38 11.06
C ILE A 90 3.47 8.57 11.58
N ASP A 91 3.91 9.78 11.24
CA ASP A 91 3.26 11.04 11.64
C ASP A 91 2.48 11.70 10.50
N GLY A 92 2.61 11.20 9.27
CA GLY A 92 2.01 11.77 8.08
C GLY A 92 1.68 10.73 7.02
N ALA A 93 1.00 11.15 5.97
CA ALA A 93 0.76 10.31 4.81
C ALA A 93 2.07 10.11 4.01
N PRO A 94 2.19 9.00 3.26
CA PRO A 94 3.31 8.84 2.34
C PRO A 94 3.40 10.02 1.35
N PRO A 95 4.60 10.32 0.83
CA PRO A 95 4.85 11.49 -0.01
C PRO A 95 4.13 11.45 -1.37
N ASP A 96 3.72 10.28 -1.83
CA ASP A 96 2.92 10.07 -3.04
C ASP A 96 1.41 9.87 -2.76
N TYR A 97 0.99 10.04 -1.50
CA TYR A 97 -0.42 9.92 -1.12
C TYR A 97 -1.23 11.11 -1.62
N VAL A 98 -1.91 10.90 -2.74
CA VAL A 98 -2.99 11.79 -3.21
C VAL A 98 -4.29 11.38 -2.52
N ARG A 99 -4.79 12.23 -1.63
CA ARG A 99 -6.16 12.10 -1.11
C ARG A 99 -7.11 12.52 -2.23
N THR A 100 -7.67 11.55 -2.96
CA THR A 100 -8.79 11.84 -3.85
C THR A 100 -9.95 12.33 -2.97
N ALA A 101 -10.22 13.63 -2.98
CA ALA A 101 -11.42 14.19 -2.40
C ALA A 101 -12.55 13.92 -3.39
N GLU A 102 -13.47 13.03 -3.01
CA GLU A 102 -14.77 12.85 -3.67
C GLU A 102 -15.77 13.91 -3.21
#